data_AF-A0A3D5FE35-F1
#
_entry.id   AF-A0A3D5FE35-F1
#
_cell.length_a   1.000
_cell.length_b   1.000
_cell.length_c   1.000
_cell.angle_alpha   90.00
_cell.angle_beta   90.00
_cell.angle_gamma   90.00
#
_symmetry.space_group_name_H-M   'P 1'
#
loop_
_entity.id
_entity.type
_entity.pdbx_description
1 polymer ?
#
loop_
_entity_poly.entity_id
_entity_poly.type
_entity_poly.pdbx_seq_one_letter_code
_entity_poly.pdbx_strand_id
1 'polypeptide(L)' 'MSSLSQALASDEFVVTSELTPPKGTDLSTLLTKAEKLKPHVTAINLTECHTARMAMDPV' A
#
# COMPACT_ATOMS: atom_id res chain seq x y z
N MET A 1 -8.67 -15.64 -5.49
CA MET A 1 -9.00 -14.71 -4.39
C MET A 1 -7.70 -14.06 -3.91
N SER A 2 -7.71 -12.77 -3.59
CA SER A 2 -6.54 -12.07 -3.04
C SER A 2 -6.33 -12.44 -1.57
N SER A 3 -5.10 -12.27 -1.04
CA SER A 3 -4.80 -12.46 0.39
C SER A 3 -5.78 -11.71 1.29
N LEU A 4 -6.09 -10.45 0.93
CA LEU A 4 -7.04 -9.63 1.66
C LEU A 4 -8.44 -10.22 1.64
N SER A 5 -8.96 -10.64 0.48
CA SER A 5 -10.30 -11.23 0.40
C SER A 5 -10.44 -12.52 1.21
N GLN A 6 -9.36 -13.30 1.32
CA GLN A 6 -9.34 -14.53 2.12
C GLN A 6 -9.29 -14.21 3.62
N ALA A 7 -8.44 -13.26 4.02
CA ALA A 7 -8.31 -12.84 5.41
C ALA A 7 -9.57 -12.13 5.94
N LEU A 8 -10.28 -11.39 5.09
CA LEU A 8 -11.57 -10.77 5.47
C LEU A 8 -12.73 -11.78 5.56
N ALA A 9 -12.57 -12.96 4.96
CA ALA A 9 -13.55 -14.04 5.04
C ALA A 9 -13.28 -15.01 6.20
N SER A 10 -12.19 -14.84 6.94
CA SER A 10 -11.86 -15.58 8.16
C SER A 10 -12.16 -14.73 9.41
N ASP A 11 -12.03 -15.34 10.60
CA ASP A 11 -12.11 -14.65 11.90
C ASP A 11 -10.75 -14.02 12.33
N GLU A 12 -9.85 -13.77 11.38
CA GLU A 12 -8.54 -13.19 11.67
C GLU A 12 -8.62 -11.66 11.85
N PHE A 13 -7.79 -11.14 12.76
CA PHE A 13 -7.60 -9.70 12.86
C PHE A 13 -6.68 -9.20 11.74
N VAL A 14 -7.23 -8.47 10.78
CA VAL A 14 -6.52 -8.02 9.59
C VAL A 14 -5.85 -6.66 9.82
N VAL A 15 -4.57 -6.56 9.48
CA VAL A 15 -3.81 -5.30 9.47
C VAL A 15 -3.46 -4.94 8.04
N THR A 16 -3.77 -3.70 7.64
CA THR A 16 -3.40 -3.13 6.35
C THR A 16 -2.55 -1.88 6.54
N SER A 17 -1.79 -1.50 5.52
CA SER A 17 -1.08 -0.22 5.50
C SER A 17 -1.41 0.56 4.23
N GLU A 18 -1.19 1.86 4.28
CA GLU A 18 -1.35 2.76 3.15
C GLU A 18 0.00 3.38 2.81
N LEU A 19 0.33 3.41 1.53
CA LEU A 19 1.49 4.11 0.99
C LEU A 19 1.03 5.26 0.09
N THR A 20 1.85 6.31 0.06
CA THR A 20 1.64 7.47 -0.80
C THR A 20 2.72 7.49 -1.88
N PRO A 21 2.34 7.57 -3.18
CA PRO A 21 3.29 7.73 -4.26
C PRO A 21 4.19 8.96 -4.09
N PRO A 22 5.44 8.90 -4.54
CA PRO A 22 6.36 10.03 -4.48
C PRO A 22 5.96 11.14 -5.46
N LYS A 23 6.49 12.35 -5.23
CA LYS A 23 6.46 13.44 -6.20
C LYS A 23 7.57 13.21 -7.24
N GLY A 24 7.37 12.29 -8.17
CA GLY A 24 8.34 11.96 -9.22
C GLY A 24 8.41 10.46 -9.50
N THR A 25 9.31 10.07 -10.40
CA THR A 25 9.41 8.69 -10.88
C THR A 25 10.33 7.79 -10.05
N ASP A 26 11.05 8.34 -9.08
CA ASP A 26 11.90 7.53 -8.20
C ASP A 26 11.07 6.80 -7.14
N LEU A 27 10.93 5.48 -7.32
CA LEU A 27 10.14 4.60 -6.45
C LEU A 27 10.96 3.92 -5.35
N SER A 28 12.28 4.13 -5.31
CA SER A 28 13.20 3.41 -4.42
C SER A 28 12.77 3.47 -2.95
N THR A 29 12.41 4.67 -2.48
CA THR A 29 11.96 4.91 -1.10
C THR A 29 10.61 4.24 -0.82
N LEU A 30 9.68 4.27 -1.79
CA LEU A 30 8.37 3.65 -1.65
C LEU A 30 8.50 2.12 -1.56
N LEU A 31 9.27 1.52 -2.47
CA LEU A 31 9.51 0.07 -2.49
C LEU A 31 10.24 -0.39 -1.22
N THR A 32 11.23 0.36 -0.75
CA THR A 32 11.92 0.06 0.51
C THR A 32 10.97 0.04 1.71
N LYS A 33 10.00 0.96 1.76
CA LYS A 33 8.96 0.95 2.81
C LYS A 33 8.02 -0.24 2.65
N ALA A 34 7.59 -0.54 1.42
CA ALA A 34 6.72 -1.68 1.13
C ALA A 34 7.36 -3.00 1.58
N GLU A 35 8.64 -3.23 1.26
CA GLU A 35 9.35 -4.46 1.68
C GLU A 35 9.47 -4.58 3.20
N LYS A 36 9.70 -3.48 3.91
CA LYS A 36 9.73 -3.48 5.38
C LYS A 36 8.35 -3.75 5.99
N LEU A 37 7.27 -3.34 5.35
CA LEU A 37 5.90 -3.51 5.85
C LEU A 37 5.29 -4.86 5.46
N LYS A 38 5.70 -5.44 4.34
CA LYS A 38 5.21 -6.71 3.78
C LYS A 38 5.05 -7.86 4.79
N PRO A 39 5.99 -8.14 5.71
CA PRO A 39 5.81 -9.23 6.68
C PRO A 39 4.80 -8.92 7.80
N HIS A 40 4.33 -7.66 7.90
CA HIS A 40 3.48 -7.19 9.00
C HIS A 40 2.04 -6.85 8.58
N VAL A 41 1.75 -6.80 7.28
CA VAL A 41 0.45 -6.36 6.76
C VAL A 41 -0.08 -7.33 5.72
N THR A 42 -1.39 -7.55 5.72
CA THR A 42 -2.08 -8.44 4.77
C THR A 42 -2.17 -7.83 3.37
N ALA A 43 -2.28 -6.51 3.31
CA ALA A 43 -2.39 -5.74 2.08
C ALA A 43 -1.90 -4.30 2.25
N ILE A 44 -1.52 -3.69 1.13
CA ILE A 44 -1.11 -2.29 1.03
C ILE A 44 -2.03 -1.57 0.05
N ASN A 45 -2.67 -0.49 0.50
CA ASN A 45 -3.34 0.47 -0.37
C ASN A 45 -2.32 1.49 -0.92
N LEU A 46 -2.46 1.90 -2.17
CA LEU A 46 -1.64 2.97 -2.76
C LEU A 46 -2.54 4.16 -3.06
N THR A 47 -2.30 5.27 -2.38
CA THR A 47 -3.18 6.45 -2.48
C THR A 47 -2.96 7.24 -3.75
N GLU A 48 -4.06 7.56 -4.44
CA GLU A 48 -4.04 8.53 -5.53
C GLU A 48 -4.29 9.95 -4.96
N CYS A 49 -3.38 10.89 -5.24
CA CYS A 49 -3.57 12.32 -5.03
C CYS A 49 -4.16 12.76 -3.66
N HIS A 50 -3.67 12.20 -2.55
CA HIS A 50 -4.09 12.65 -1.21
C HIS A 50 -3.91 14.18 -1.10
N THR A 51 -4.96 14.90 -0.68
CA THR A 51 -5.01 16.38 -0.60
C THR A 51 -4.89 17.16 -1.92
N ALA A 52 -5.19 16.54 -3.08
CA ALA A 52 -5.08 17.16 -4.41
C ALA A 52 -3.67 17.69 -4.73
N ARG A 53 -2.64 17.05 -4.16
CA ARG A 53 -1.24 17.35 -4.45
C ARG A 53 -0.76 16.47 -5.60
N MET A 54 -0.10 17.09 -6.59
CA MET A 54 0.55 16.36 -7.67
C MET A 54 1.57 15.37 -7.11
N ALA A 55 1.41 14.11 -7.51
CA ALA A 55 2.25 12.97 -7.22
C ALA A 55 2.28 12.05 -8.45
N MET A 56 3.14 11.04 -8.43
CA MET A 56 3.14 9.98 -9.44
C MET A 56 1.79 9.24 -9.44
N ASP A 57 1.24 9.02 -10.63
CA ASP A 57 0.01 8.23 -10.82
C ASP A 57 0.34 6.73 -10.71
N PRO A 58 -0.21 6.01 -9.72
CA PRO A 58 0.08 4.60 -9.51
C PRO A 58 -0.54 3.65 -10.55
N VAL A 59 -1.33 4.16 -11.52
CA VAL A 59 -2.12 3.37 -12.49
C VAL A 59 -1.59 3.48 -13.92
#